data_AF-A0A0M5IWF1-F1
#
_entry.id   AF-A0A0M5IWF1-F1
#
_cell.length_a   1.000
_cell.length_b   1.000
_cell.length_c   1.000
_cell.angle_alpha   90.00
_cell.angle_beta   90.00
_cell.angle_gamma   90.00
#
_symmetry.space_group_name_H-M   'P 1'
#
loop_
_entity.id
_entity.type
_entity.pdbx_description
1 polymer ?
#
loop_
_entity_poly.entity_id
_entity_poly.type
_entity_poly.pdbx_seq_one_letter_code
_entity_poly.pdbx_strand_id
1 'polypeptide(L)'
;MSDKAENTTAAQASSEFVISECEPLKEYEQLMDTNVTSEELDDKTSKENFKKIGLAVHDVIFKLVFDCKQEARTESQNKAGELLAEYKSDACFYAPWPYNEWIVKLRDELLKQEQLDFWRDVVVKKQLGPCWARDSDAFDSEDKPPLEFYAHAGCVAPFAASLKVKASNTDQTEETPETDADRVAAMTGNFEAVITADNPLKQYRDLMKRFVVVNIHVDDDIHKARVQKIATAVRSIICQLLFEGTPTQQEYDTASELLQEYKSDAAFYGPWDYNDWIVELRDRLLERNMLEFWSEKIVKLELGPCCSRDSDFFDRDDSIPVEFYNRGGCTAPFDPPVVEQD
;
A
#
# COMPACT_ATOMS: atom_id res chain seq x y z
N MET A 1 41.35 31.93 39.02
CA MET A 1 42.05 30.67 38.73
C MET A 1 41.15 29.56 39.27
N SER A 2 40.00 29.34 38.66
CA SER A 2 39.76 28.70 37.35
C SER A 2 39.72 27.18 37.47
N ASP A 3 38.54 26.68 37.09
CA ASP A 3 38.28 25.41 36.40
C ASP A 3 37.66 24.28 37.23
N LYS A 4 36.34 24.37 37.38
CA LYS A 4 35.41 23.22 37.31
C LYS A 4 33.97 23.70 37.14
N ALA A 5 33.63 24.12 35.92
CA ALA A 5 32.25 24.36 35.51
C ALA A 5 32.16 24.20 33.99
N GLU A 6 32.23 22.97 33.50
CA GLU A 6 31.95 22.64 32.09
C GLU A 6 31.82 21.11 31.96
N ASN A 7 30.64 20.58 32.30
CA ASN A 7 30.06 19.41 31.59
C ASN A 7 28.63 19.09 32.08
N THR A 8 27.73 20.08 32.07
CA THR A 8 26.33 19.83 32.40
C THR A 8 25.39 20.68 31.55
N THR A 9 25.65 20.74 30.25
CA THR A 9 24.83 21.49 29.27
C THR A 9 24.69 20.78 27.93
N ALA A 10 24.76 19.44 27.90
CA ALA A 10 24.52 18.65 26.67
C ALA A 10 23.44 17.57 26.81
N ALA A 11 22.89 17.33 28.01
CA ALA A 11 21.92 16.26 28.27
C ALA A 11 20.49 16.77 28.58
N GLN A 12 20.18 18.04 28.23
CA GLN A 12 18.95 18.70 28.65
C GLN A 12 18.23 19.45 27.52
N ALA A 13 18.34 18.98 26.27
CA ALA A 13 17.72 19.62 25.11
C ALA A 13 17.04 18.65 24.12
N SER A 14 16.71 17.43 24.53
CA SER A 14 16.14 16.40 23.62
C SER A 14 14.99 15.60 24.22
N SER A 15 13.82 16.22 24.46
CA SER A 15 12.53 15.52 24.49
C SER A 15 11.37 16.52 24.60
N GLU A 16 10.99 17.16 23.50
CA GLU A 16 9.75 17.97 23.50
C GLU A 16 8.53 17.12 23.11
N PHE A 17 8.75 16.01 22.40
CA PHE A 17 7.73 15.04 22.01
C PHE A 17 8.19 13.64 22.42
N VAL A 18 7.33 12.93 23.13
CA VAL A 18 7.60 11.59 23.66
C VAL A 18 6.53 10.65 23.14
N ILE A 19 6.97 9.53 22.57
CA ILE A 19 6.12 8.42 22.16
C ILE A 19 6.57 7.21 22.98
N SER A 20 5.63 6.51 23.60
CA SER A 20 5.87 5.35 24.44
C SER A 20 5.79 4.04 23.64
N GLU A 21 6.29 2.96 24.22
CA GLU A 21 6.17 1.61 23.64
C GLU A 21 4.79 0.97 23.90
N CYS A 22 3.93 1.61 24.72
CA CYS A 22 2.64 1.05 25.13
C CYS A 22 1.56 1.28 24.06
N GLU A 23 1.30 2.55 23.73
CA GLU A 23 0.32 3.00 22.73
C GLU A 23 0.97 3.93 21.68
N PRO A 24 2.02 3.46 20.97
CA PRO A 24 2.88 4.31 20.13
C PRO A 24 2.14 5.06 19.02
N LEU A 25 1.18 4.41 18.35
CA LEU A 25 0.43 4.99 17.24
C LEU A 25 -0.52 6.09 17.71
N LYS A 26 -1.27 5.83 18.77
CA LYS A 26 -2.23 6.78 19.36
C LYS A 26 -1.52 8.04 19.87
N GLU A 27 -0.37 7.86 20.52
CA GLU A 27 0.43 8.99 20.99
C GLU A 27 1.04 9.79 19.82
N TYR A 28 1.45 9.12 18.74
CA TYR A 28 1.89 9.78 17.52
C TYR A 28 0.78 10.63 16.88
N GLU A 29 -0.42 10.07 16.73
CA GLU A 29 -1.58 10.79 16.15
C GLU A 29 -1.95 12.03 16.95
N GLN A 30 -2.01 11.91 18.28
CA GLN A 30 -2.25 13.05 19.15
C GLN A 30 -1.19 14.16 18.98
N LEU A 31 0.07 13.78 18.79
CA LEU A 31 1.16 14.72 18.54
C LEU A 31 1.01 15.40 17.17
N MET A 32 0.63 14.64 16.13
CA MET A 32 0.36 15.18 14.79
C MET A 32 -0.80 16.18 14.81
N ASP A 33 -1.92 15.81 15.43
CA ASP A 33 -3.11 16.65 15.54
C ASP A 33 -2.83 17.97 16.26
N THR A 34 -2.12 17.90 17.37
CA THR A 34 -1.89 19.07 18.22
C THR A 34 -0.77 19.97 17.68
N ASN A 35 0.27 19.39 17.06
CA ASN A 35 1.52 20.09 16.79
C ASN A 35 1.90 20.21 15.31
N VAL A 36 1.14 19.61 14.39
CA VAL A 36 1.44 19.65 12.95
C VAL A 36 0.23 20.09 12.13
N THR A 37 -0.95 19.52 12.36
CA THR A 37 -2.16 19.78 11.55
C THR A 37 -3.06 20.89 12.10
N SER A 38 -2.74 21.46 13.27
CA SER A 38 -3.50 22.57 13.87
C SER A 38 -3.51 23.82 12.98
N GLU A 39 -4.71 24.37 12.75
CA GLU A 39 -4.93 25.58 11.93
C GLU A 39 -4.23 26.85 12.47
N GLU A 40 -3.80 26.84 13.73
CA GLU A 40 -3.14 27.98 14.37
C GLU A 40 -1.62 28.02 14.13
N LEU A 41 -1.05 26.97 13.53
CA LEU A 41 0.40 26.85 13.31
C LEU A 41 0.82 27.38 11.94
N ASP A 42 1.96 28.05 11.89
CA ASP A 42 2.59 28.41 10.63
C ASP A 42 3.38 27.23 10.04
N ASP A 43 3.49 27.19 8.71
CA ASP A 43 4.16 26.11 7.96
C ASP A 43 5.56 25.76 8.47
N LYS A 44 6.33 26.75 8.94
CA LYS A 44 7.69 26.52 9.42
C LYS A 44 7.66 25.80 10.75
N THR A 45 6.80 26.24 11.67
CA THR A 45 6.60 25.58 12.96
C THR A 45 6.05 24.16 12.78
N SER A 46 5.06 23.94 11.91
CA SER A 46 4.54 22.60 11.62
C SER A 46 5.60 21.66 11.05
N LYS A 47 6.45 22.13 10.13
CA LYS A 47 7.57 21.33 9.58
C LYS A 47 8.64 21.01 10.63
N GLU A 48 8.98 21.97 11.50
CA GLU A 48 9.94 21.74 12.59
C GLU A 48 9.40 20.74 13.61
N ASN A 49 8.11 20.82 13.95
CA ASN A 49 7.44 19.89 14.85
C ASN A 49 7.39 18.48 14.26
N PHE A 50 6.98 18.34 12.99
CA PHE A 50 6.97 17.04 12.29
C PHE A 50 8.35 16.38 12.33
N LYS A 51 9.42 17.16 12.10
CA LYS A 51 10.79 16.65 12.17
C LYS A 51 11.15 16.13 13.57
N LYS A 52 10.77 16.85 14.63
CA LYS A 52 11.04 16.43 16.02
C LYS A 52 10.23 15.18 16.38
N ILE A 53 8.96 15.10 15.97
CA ILE A 53 8.11 13.93 16.17
C ILE A 53 8.70 12.72 15.43
N GLY A 54 9.13 12.90 14.18
CA GLY A 54 9.78 11.83 13.40
C GLY A 54 10.99 11.22 14.10
N LEU A 55 11.81 12.02 14.79
CA LEU A 55 12.91 11.49 15.61
C LEU A 55 12.41 10.60 16.77
N ALA A 56 11.33 10.98 17.44
CA ALA A 56 10.72 10.16 18.49
C ALA A 56 10.15 8.85 17.92
N VAL A 57 9.51 8.91 16.75
CA VAL A 57 8.99 7.74 16.02
C VAL A 57 10.13 6.78 15.68
N HIS A 58 11.23 7.30 15.13
CA HIS A 58 12.41 6.50 14.79
C HIS A 58 12.94 5.71 15.99
N ASP A 59 13.08 6.37 17.14
CA ASP A 59 13.59 5.77 18.37
C ASP A 59 12.66 4.68 18.89
N VAL A 60 11.35 4.92 18.87
CA VAL A 60 10.34 3.95 19.36
C VAL A 60 10.24 2.74 18.44
N ILE A 61 10.22 2.93 17.12
CA ILE A 61 10.23 1.81 16.17
C ILE A 61 11.47 0.95 16.41
N PHE A 62 12.64 1.56 16.63
CA PHE A 62 13.87 0.81 16.89
C PHE A 62 13.75 -0.06 18.15
N LYS A 63 13.23 0.50 19.25
CA LYS A 63 13.03 -0.24 20.50
C LYS A 63 12.02 -1.39 20.35
N LEU A 64 10.88 -1.11 19.71
CA LEU A 64 9.83 -2.11 19.51
C LEU A 64 10.30 -3.29 18.64
N VAL A 65 11.16 -3.02 17.65
CA VAL A 65 11.69 -4.04 16.75
C VAL A 65 12.85 -4.82 17.38
N PHE A 66 13.78 -4.14 18.07
CA PHE A 66 15.06 -4.74 18.47
C PHE A 66 15.22 -4.98 19.98
N ASP A 67 14.60 -4.16 20.83
CA ASP A 67 14.78 -4.22 22.29
C ASP A 67 13.65 -5.01 23.00
N CYS A 68 12.68 -5.54 22.23
CA CYS A 68 11.55 -6.27 22.76
C CYS A 68 11.93 -7.67 23.29
N LYS A 69 11.26 -8.08 24.37
CA LYS A 69 11.40 -9.45 24.90
C LYS A 69 10.82 -10.46 23.90
N GLN A 70 11.43 -11.64 23.83
CA GLN A 70 11.04 -12.68 22.88
C GLN A 70 9.54 -13.03 22.97
N GLU A 71 8.95 -13.04 24.17
CA GLU A 71 7.54 -13.37 24.36
C GLU A 71 6.57 -12.29 23.86
N ALA A 72 7.01 -11.03 23.76
CA ALA A 72 6.21 -9.89 23.31
C ALA A 72 6.54 -9.46 21.87
N ARG A 73 7.51 -10.13 21.21
CA ARG A 73 8.08 -9.70 19.93
C ARG A 73 7.03 -9.48 18.84
N THR A 74 6.07 -10.40 18.68
CA THR A 74 5.04 -10.29 17.65
C THR A 74 4.16 -9.06 17.87
N GLU A 75 3.69 -8.83 19.11
CA GLU A 75 2.87 -7.66 19.44
C GLU A 75 3.67 -6.35 19.26
N SER A 76 4.90 -6.30 19.75
CA SER A 76 5.78 -5.13 19.59
C SER A 76 6.08 -4.84 18.11
N GLN A 77 6.33 -5.87 17.31
CA GLN A 77 6.53 -5.73 15.87
C GLN A 77 5.27 -5.30 15.13
N ASN A 78 4.08 -5.75 15.55
CA ASN A 78 2.83 -5.25 14.98
C ASN A 78 2.66 -3.75 15.25
N LYS A 79 2.87 -3.31 16.50
CA LYS A 79 2.83 -1.89 16.87
C LYS A 79 3.84 -1.05 16.09
N ALA A 80 5.07 -1.56 15.92
CA ALA A 80 6.09 -0.89 15.11
C ALA A 80 5.68 -0.78 13.64
N GLY A 81 5.06 -1.82 13.08
CA GLY A 81 4.60 -1.84 11.70
C GLY A 81 3.43 -0.90 11.45
N GLU A 82 2.52 -0.76 12.40
CA GLU A 82 1.41 0.21 12.35
C GLU A 82 1.91 1.65 12.45
N LEU A 83 2.77 1.94 13.44
CA LEU A 83 3.39 3.26 13.59
C LEU A 83 4.22 3.64 12.36
N LEU A 84 4.99 2.69 11.80
CA LEU A 84 5.79 2.94 10.59
C LEU A 84 4.92 3.24 9.37
N ALA A 85 3.77 2.57 9.23
CA ALA A 85 2.86 2.80 8.11
C ALA A 85 2.25 4.19 8.15
N GLU A 86 1.74 4.60 9.31
CA GLU A 86 1.16 5.94 9.50
C GLU A 86 2.22 7.02 9.33
N TYR A 87 3.37 6.88 9.98
CA TYR A 87 4.46 7.85 9.86
C TYR A 87 4.96 8.00 8.43
N LYS A 88 5.03 6.89 7.66
CA LYS A 88 5.38 6.97 6.24
C LYS A 88 4.34 7.76 5.44
N SER A 89 3.06 7.52 5.69
CA SER A 89 1.96 8.23 5.02
C SER A 89 2.12 9.74 5.19
N ASP A 90 2.33 10.19 6.41
CA ASP A 90 2.57 11.61 6.71
C ASP A 90 3.90 12.11 6.13
N ALA A 91 4.96 11.30 6.19
CA ALA A 91 6.27 11.67 5.65
C ALA A 91 6.22 11.90 4.13
N CYS A 92 5.38 11.16 3.40
CA CYS A 92 5.17 11.39 1.97
C CYS A 92 4.69 12.82 1.66
N PHE A 93 3.97 13.46 2.58
CA PHE A 93 3.47 14.82 2.42
C PHE A 93 4.41 15.86 3.05
N TYR A 94 4.81 15.65 4.31
CA TYR A 94 5.52 16.69 5.08
C TYR A 94 7.04 16.70 4.87
N ALA A 95 7.69 15.53 4.83
CA ALA A 95 9.15 15.44 4.76
C ALA A 95 9.64 14.05 4.28
N PRO A 96 9.59 13.77 2.96
CA PRO A 96 9.96 12.46 2.44
C PRO A 96 11.47 12.18 2.49
N TRP A 97 12.33 13.20 2.37
CA TRP A 97 13.79 13.01 2.37
C TRP A 97 14.35 12.48 3.71
N PRO A 98 14.03 13.07 4.89
CA PRO A 98 14.45 12.51 6.17
C PRO A 98 14.00 11.06 6.39
N TYR A 99 12.77 10.73 6.00
CA TYR A 99 12.27 9.36 6.05
C TYR A 99 13.09 8.43 5.16
N ASN A 100 13.32 8.81 3.90
CA ASN A 100 14.09 8.04 2.92
C ASN A 100 15.52 7.75 3.38
N GLU A 101 16.18 8.69 4.06
CA GLU A 101 17.50 8.47 4.64
C GLU A 101 17.47 7.52 5.85
N TRP A 102 16.45 7.65 6.70
CA TRP A 102 16.35 6.84 7.91
C TRP A 102 15.92 5.39 7.62
N ILE A 103 14.96 5.18 6.72
CA ILE A 103 14.42 3.85 6.42
C ILE A 103 15.48 2.88 5.88
N VAL A 104 16.52 3.41 5.23
CA VAL A 104 17.72 2.66 4.81
C VAL A 104 18.49 2.11 6.01
N LYS A 105 18.64 2.92 7.08
CA LYS A 105 19.30 2.48 8.32
C LYS A 105 18.47 1.43 9.04
N LEU A 106 17.14 1.59 9.06
CA LEU A 106 16.25 0.58 9.63
C LEU A 106 16.37 -0.75 8.88
N ARG A 107 16.34 -0.73 7.54
CA ARG A 107 16.59 -1.93 6.72
C ARG A 107 17.92 -2.60 7.08
N ASP A 108 19.01 -1.83 7.09
CA ASP A 108 20.34 -2.39 7.30
C ASP A 108 20.45 -3.07 8.67
N GLU A 109 19.83 -2.49 9.72
CA GLU A 109 19.81 -3.13 11.03
C GLU A 109 18.85 -4.33 11.09
N LEU A 110 17.68 -4.28 10.44
CA LEU A 110 16.77 -5.43 10.32
C LEU A 110 17.47 -6.64 9.70
N LEU A 111 18.20 -6.43 8.61
CA LEU A 111 18.94 -7.49 7.93
C LEU A 111 20.12 -8.00 8.77
N LYS A 112 20.83 -7.11 9.46
CA LYS A 112 21.95 -7.45 10.33
C LYS A 112 21.54 -8.28 11.56
N GLN A 113 20.37 -7.99 12.12
CA GLN A 113 19.81 -8.69 13.28
C GLN A 113 18.87 -9.84 12.89
N GLU A 114 18.85 -10.21 11.60
CA GLU A 114 18.02 -11.28 11.03
C GLU A 114 16.52 -11.17 11.37
N GLN A 115 16.00 -9.94 11.48
CA GLN A 115 14.56 -9.66 11.67
C GLN A 115 13.80 -9.78 10.33
N LEU A 116 13.90 -10.98 9.72
CA LEU A 116 13.48 -11.20 8.34
C LEU A 116 11.96 -11.24 8.17
N ASP A 117 11.20 -11.62 9.20
CA ASP A 117 9.73 -11.63 9.15
C ASP A 117 9.20 -10.20 9.09
N PHE A 118 9.70 -9.30 9.95
CA PHE A 118 9.38 -7.89 9.89
C PHE A 118 9.81 -7.27 8.54
N TRP A 119 10.99 -7.62 8.02
CA TRP A 119 11.42 -7.18 6.69
C TRP A 119 10.44 -7.60 5.59
N ARG A 120 10.07 -8.88 5.52
CA ARG A 120 9.20 -9.42 4.46
C ARG A 120 7.76 -8.98 4.59
N ASP A 121 7.16 -9.18 5.75
CA ASP A 121 5.72 -9.11 5.94
C ASP A 121 5.23 -7.71 6.29
N VAL A 122 6.14 -6.85 6.78
CA VAL A 122 5.84 -5.45 7.09
C VAL A 122 6.49 -4.54 6.05
N VAL A 123 7.82 -4.46 5.99
CA VAL A 123 8.48 -3.45 5.16
C VAL A 123 8.28 -3.71 3.67
N VAL A 124 8.52 -4.94 3.19
CA VAL A 124 8.39 -5.30 1.77
C VAL A 124 6.92 -5.39 1.38
N LYS A 125 6.13 -6.25 2.04
CA LYS A 125 4.71 -6.51 1.67
C LYS A 125 3.86 -5.24 1.71
N LYS A 126 4.01 -4.41 2.75
CA LYS A 126 3.27 -3.14 2.89
C LYS A 126 3.97 -1.95 2.22
N GLN A 127 5.10 -2.18 1.55
CA GLN A 127 5.80 -1.19 0.73
C GLN A 127 6.20 0.06 1.53
N LEU A 128 6.73 -0.17 2.75
CA LEU A 128 7.14 0.87 3.70
C LEU A 128 8.60 1.32 3.51
N GLY A 129 9.18 1.09 2.34
CA GLY A 129 10.48 1.65 1.95
C GLY A 129 10.39 3.13 1.56
N PRO A 130 11.40 3.67 0.87
CA PRO A 130 11.45 5.09 0.52
C PRO A 130 10.20 5.60 -0.20
N CYS A 131 9.75 6.80 0.16
CA CYS A 131 8.76 7.60 -0.56
C CYS A 131 9.28 7.92 -1.96
N TRP A 132 8.39 7.86 -2.95
CA TRP A 132 8.68 8.13 -4.36
C TRP A 132 7.38 8.49 -5.11
N ALA A 133 7.45 8.67 -6.42
CA ALA A 133 6.34 9.19 -7.25
C ALA A 133 5.03 8.38 -7.23
N ARG A 134 5.01 7.22 -6.55
CA ARG A 134 3.79 6.43 -6.39
C ARG A 134 3.00 6.82 -5.14
N ASP A 135 3.66 7.34 -4.11
CA ASP A 135 3.05 7.62 -2.81
C ASP A 135 3.29 9.05 -2.31
N SER A 136 4.04 9.87 -3.05
CA SER A 136 4.32 11.27 -2.70
C SER A 136 4.32 12.16 -3.95
N ASP A 137 3.70 13.33 -3.83
CA ASP A 137 3.64 14.39 -4.86
C ASP A 137 4.96 15.17 -5.00
N ALA A 138 5.89 14.97 -4.06
CA ALA A 138 7.23 15.55 -4.09
C ALA A 138 8.14 14.92 -5.16
N PHE A 139 7.69 13.85 -5.82
CA PHE A 139 8.43 13.09 -6.82
C PHE A 139 7.59 12.90 -8.08
N ASP A 140 8.25 12.74 -9.22
CA ASP A 140 7.61 12.50 -10.51
C ASP A 140 8.14 11.25 -11.23
N SER A 141 7.65 11.00 -12.45
CA SER A 141 8.02 9.81 -13.21
C SER A 141 9.48 9.74 -13.64
N GLU A 142 10.22 10.85 -13.59
CA GLU A 142 11.64 10.91 -13.92
C GLU A 142 12.52 10.47 -12.73
N ASP A 143 11.98 10.50 -11.51
CA ASP A 143 12.69 10.06 -10.32
C ASP A 143 12.89 8.54 -10.29
N LYS A 144 14.10 8.12 -9.91
CA LYS A 144 14.46 6.69 -9.88
C LYS A 144 13.63 5.98 -8.79
N PRO A 145 12.85 4.95 -9.13
CA PRO A 145 12.11 4.18 -8.14
C PRO A 145 13.05 3.42 -7.20
N PRO A 146 12.67 3.21 -5.92
CA PRO A 146 13.53 2.62 -4.90
C PRO A 146 13.59 1.08 -4.99
N LEU A 147 13.79 0.53 -6.19
CA LEU A 147 13.88 -0.91 -6.44
C LEU A 147 14.99 -1.59 -5.62
N GLU A 148 16.16 -0.95 -5.57
CA GLU A 148 17.35 -1.46 -4.89
C GLU A 148 17.13 -1.56 -3.38
N PHE A 149 16.25 -0.73 -2.81
CA PHE A 149 15.95 -0.78 -1.39
C PHE A 149 15.39 -2.14 -0.97
N TYR A 150 14.49 -2.73 -1.77
CA TYR A 150 13.79 -3.97 -1.46
C TYR A 150 14.54 -5.24 -1.89
N ALA A 151 15.62 -5.11 -2.66
CA ALA A 151 16.35 -6.23 -3.26
C ALA A 151 17.31 -6.93 -2.28
N HIS A 152 16.81 -7.30 -1.10
CA HIS A 152 17.58 -7.91 -0.01
C HIS A 152 16.86 -9.12 0.58
N ALA A 153 17.63 -10.08 1.12
CA ALA A 153 17.12 -11.31 1.73
C ALA A 153 16.15 -12.11 0.83
N GLY A 154 16.43 -12.17 -0.47
CA GLY A 154 15.60 -12.88 -1.46
C GLY A 154 14.29 -12.17 -1.81
N CYS A 155 14.07 -10.97 -1.28
CA CYS A 155 12.90 -10.14 -1.61
C CYS A 155 13.16 -9.31 -2.86
N VAL A 156 12.06 -8.87 -3.47
CA VAL A 156 12.02 -7.87 -4.53
C VAL A 156 10.95 -6.85 -4.20
N ALA A 157 11.06 -5.64 -4.72
CA ALA A 157 10.00 -4.65 -4.55
C ALA A 157 8.68 -5.22 -5.13
N PRO A 158 7.54 -5.14 -4.43
CA PRO A 158 6.26 -5.65 -4.96
C PRO A 158 5.87 -5.00 -6.29
N PHE A 159 6.29 -3.76 -6.49
CA PHE A 159 6.09 -2.98 -7.71
C PHE A 159 7.18 -3.17 -8.78
N ALA A 160 8.17 -4.06 -8.55
CA ALA A 160 9.26 -4.31 -9.49
C ALA A 160 8.77 -4.91 -10.82
N ALA A 161 7.72 -5.73 -10.79
CA ALA A 161 7.10 -6.25 -12.01
C ALA A 161 6.50 -5.10 -12.83
N SER A 162 5.75 -4.19 -12.19
CA SER A 162 5.16 -3.02 -12.82
C SER A 162 6.22 -2.07 -13.41
N LEU A 163 7.37 -1.91 -12.75
CA LEU A 163 8.48 -1.10 -13.25
C LEU A 163 9.31 -1.79 -14.33
N LYS A 164 9.52 -3.11 -14.25
CA LYS A 164 10.16 -3.86 -15.34
C LYS A 164 9.32 -3.78 -16.61
N VAL A 165 7.99 -3.73 -16.51
CA VAL A 165 7.10 -3.44 -17.65
C VAL A 165 7.29 -2.00 -18.16
N LYS A 166 7.49 -1.00 -17.29
CA LYS A 166 7.87 0.37 -17.72
C LYS A 166 9.24 0.40 -18.43
N ALA A 167 10.23 -0.35 -17.93
CA ALA A 167 11.62 -0.35 -18.41
C ALA A 167 11.86 -1.23 -19.66
N SER A 168 11.22 -2.40 -19.75
CA SER A 168 11.27 -3.25 -20.96
C SER A 168 10.54 -2.61 -22.14
N ASN A 169 9.64 -1.65 -21.87
CA ASN A 169 9.03 -0.80 -22.88
C ASN A 169 9.87 0.47 -23.20
N THR A 170 10.98 0.73 -22.49
CA THR A 170 11.94 1.78 -22.88
C THR A 170 13.04 1.25 -23.81
N ASP A 171 13.40 -0.04 -23.69
CA ASP A 171 14.41 -0.68 -24.55
C ASP A 171 13.84 -1.58 -25.67
N GLN A 172 12.54 -1.91 -25.66
CA GLN A 172 11.86 -2.64 -26.75
C GLN A 172 10.42 -2.17 -26.97
N THR A 173 10.26 -0.91 -27.35
CA THR A 173 9.11 -0.43 -28.14
C THR A 173 9.66 0.77 -28.91
N GLU A 174 9.84 0.70 -30.23
CA GLU A 174 8.74 1.06 -31.14
C GLU A 174 7.59 1.69 -30.36
N GLU A 175 7.73 3.00 -30.11
CA GLU A 175 6.56 3.86 -29.91
C GLU A 175 5.52 3.42 -30.93
N THR A 176 4.51 2.68 -30.49
CA THR A 176 3.20 2.91 -31.09
C THR A 176 2.84 4.26 -30.52
N PRO A 177 2.92 5.34 -31.33
CA PRO A 177 2.64 6.67 -30.81
C PRO A 177 1.29 6.62 -30.11
N GLU A 178 1.15 7.31 -28.97
CA GLU A 178 -0.18 7.71 -28.51
C GLU A 178 -0.83 8.42 -29.69
N THR A 179 -1.67 7.69 -30.42
CA THR A 179 -2.29 8.27 -31.60
C THR A 179 -3.25 9.34 -31.10
N ASP A 180 -3.45 10.39 -31.88
CA ASP A 180 -4.52 11.36 -31.60
C ASP A 180 -5.87 10.64 -31.36
N ALA A 181 -6.07 9.47 -31.98
CA ALA A 181 -7.23 8.62 -31.77
C ALA A 181 -7.35 8.07 -30.33
N ASP A 182 -6.25 7.63 -29.71
CA ASP A 182 -6.27 7.14 -28.32
C ASP A 182 -6.54 8.28 -27.33
N ARG A 183 -5.95 9.46 -27.55
CA ARG A 183 -6.24 10.65 -26.75
C ARG A 183 -7.71 11.07 -26.88
N VAL A 184 -8.25 11.06 -28.10
CA VAL A 184 -9.67 11.34 -28.34
C VAL A 184 -10.58 10.28 -27.70
N ALA A 185 -10.22 9.00 -27.78
CA ALA A 185 -10.96 7.91 -27.15
C ALA A 185 -10.94 8.03 -25.62
N ALA A 186 -9.81 8.43 -25.03
CA ALA A 186 -9.71 8.70 -23.61
C ALA A 186 -10.50 9.96 -23.20
N MET A 187 -10.50 11.03 -24.00
CA MET A 187 -11.30 12.24 -23.75
C MET A 187 -12.80 11.99 -23.83
N THR A 188 -13.25 11.13 -24.74
CA THR A 188 -14.67 10.86 -24.99
C THR A 188 -15.19 9.63 -24.25
N GLY A 189 -14.30 8.81 -23.70
CA GLY A 189 -14.62 7.48 -23.18
C GLY A 189 -15.05 6.47 -24.24
N ASN A 190 -14.87 6.78 -25.53
CA ASN A 190 -15.33 5.96 -26.64
C ASN A 190 -14.26 4.94 -27.09
N PHE A 191 -14.10 3.88 -26.30
CA PHE A 191 -13.32 2.70 -26.65
C PHE A 191 -14.02 1.41 -26.18
N GLU A 192 -13.56 0.29 -26.72
CA GLU A 192 -13.93 -1.06 -26.27
C GLU A 192 -12.84 -1.59 -25.33
N ALA A 193 -13.26 -2.02 -24.13
CA ALA A 193 -12.39 -2.70 -23.19
C ALA A 193 -12.48 -4.21 -23.45
N VAL A 194 -11.47 -4.78 -24.09
CA VAL A 194 -11.38 -6.21 -24.37
C VAL A 194 -10.17 -6.80 -23.66
N ILE A 195 -10.41 -7.79 -22.81
CA ILE A 195 -9.37 -8.56 -22.12
C ILE A 195 -9.64 -10.05 -22.41
N THR A 196 -8.66 -10.72 -23.01
CA THR A 196 -8.73 -12.14 -23.39
C THR A 196 -7.87 -12.99 -22.46
N ALA A 197 -8.04 -14.31 -22.52
CA ALA A 197 -7.22 -15.24 -21.74
C ALA A 197 -5.73 -15.25 -22.16
N ASP A 198 -5.40 -14.65 -23.31
CA ASP A 198 -4.02 -14.52 -23.76
C ASP A 198 -3.35 -13.28 -23.13
N ASN A 199 -2.67 -13.50 -22.01
CA ASN A 199 -1.97 -12.46 -21.24
C ASN A 199 -2.91 -11.33 -20.73
N PRO A 200 -3.96 -11.66 -19.96
CA PRO A 200 -4.99 -10.71 -19.55
C PRO A 200 -4.44 -9.57 -18.69
N LEU A 201 -3.43 -9.84 -17.87
CA LEU A 201 -2.78 -8.84 -17.02
C LEU A 201 -2.12 -7.74 -17.83
N LYS A 202 -1.41 -8.10 -18.91
CA LYS A 202 -0.83 -7.12 -19.82
C LYS A 202 -1.91 -6.29 -20.50
N GLN A 203 -2.96 -6.93 -21.00
CA GLN A 203 -4.06 -6.22 -21.68
C GLN A 203 -4.81 -5.27 -20.75
N TYR A 204 -5.07 -5.69 -19.50
CA TYR A 204 -5.63 -4.83 -18.46
C TYR A 204 -4.77 -3.58 -18.23
N ARG A 205 -3.46 -3.77 -18.02
CA ARG A 205 -2.50 -2.67 -17.84
C ARG A 205 -2.45 -1.73 -19.05
N ASP A 206 -2.46 -2.28 -20.26
CA ASP A 206 -2.44 -1.51 -21.49
C ASP A 206 -3.71 -0.65 -21.61
N LEU A 207 -4.88 -1.18 -21.24
CA LEU A 207 -6.14 -0.41 -21.20
C LEU A 207 -6.11 0.71 -20.15
N MET A 208 -5.67 0.39 -18.93
CA MET A 208 -5.56 1.39 -17.85
C MET A 208 -4.61 2.53 -18.24
N LYS A 209 -3.45 2.19 -18.83
CA LYS A 209 -2.48 3.18 -19.31
C LYS A 209 -3.04 4.04 -20.43
N ARG A 210 -3.68 3.44 -21.44
CA ARG A 210 -4.16 4.16 -22.63
C ARG A 210 -5.37 5.04 -22.36
N PHE A 211 -6.21 4.68 -21.40
CA PHE A 211 -7.52 5.31 -21.27
C PHE A 211 -7.84 5.86 -19.87
N VAL A 212 -7.13 5.49 -18.81
CA VAL A 212 -7.40 5.97 -17.44
C VAL A 212 -6.26 6.85 -16.94
N VAL A 213 -5.03 6.33 -16.98
CA VAL A 213 -3.81 7.02 -16.49
C VAL A 213 -3.22 7.92 -17.56
N VAL A 214 -4.03 8.85 -18.06
CA VAL A 214 -3.69 9.78 -19.13
C VAL A 214 -3.60 11.19 -18.58
N ASN A 215 -2.56 11.94 -18.98
CA ASN A 215 -2.38 13.33 -18.56
C ASN A 215 -3.23 14.29 -19.41
N ILE A 216 -4.55 14.19 -19.26
CA ILE A 216 -5.54 15.04 -19.92
C ILE A 216 -6.62 15.45 -18.92
N HIS A 217 -7.08 16.70 -19.00
CA HIS A 217 -8.24 17.16 -18.23
C HIS A 217 -9.51 16.57 -18.85
N VAL A 218 -10.24 15.79 -18.06
CA VAL A 218 -11.47 15.10 -18.47
C VAL A 218 -12.47 15.21 -17.34
N ASP A 219 -13.76 15.29 -17.70
CA ASP A 219 -14.86 15.28 -16.75
C ASP A 219 -14.86 14.00 -15.89
N ASP A 220 -15.16 14.13 -14.61
CA ASP A 220 -15.16 13.03 -13.64
C ASP A 220 -16.12 11.90 -14.05
N ASP A 221 -17.28 12.22 -14.64
CA ASP A 221 -18.23 11.21 -15.12
C ASP A 221 -17.64 10.37 -16.25
N ILE A 222 -16.89 11.01 -17.15
CA ILE A 222 -16.18 10.33 -18.22
C ILE A 222 -15.03 9.51 -17.64
N HIS A 223 -14.27 10.03 -16.68
CA HIS A 223 -13.22 9.26 -16.00
C HIS A 223 -13.78 8.00 -15.35
N LYS A 224 -14.83 8.14 -14.55
CA LYS A 224 -15.53 7.03 -13.88
C LYS A 224 -16.07 6.00 -14.88
N ALA A 225 -16.67 6.45 -15.99
CA ALA A 225 -17.17 5.55 -17.02
C ALA A 225 -16.05 4.72 -17.68
N ARG A 226 -14.86 5.30 -17.89
CA ARG A 226 -13.70 4.59 -18.46
C ARG A 226 -13.17 3.52 -17.52
N VAL A 227 -13.00 3.87 -16.24
CA VAL A 227 -12.65 2.91 -15.19
C VAL A 227 -13.66 1.77 -15.16
N GLN A 228 -14.97 2.08 -15.19
CA GLN A 228 -16.01 1.06 -15.09
C GLN A 228 -16.06 0.11 -16.29
N LYS A 229 -15.77 0.60 -17.50
CA LYS A 229 -15.65 -0.25 -18.70
C LYS A 229 -14.54 -1.28 -18.54
N ILE A 230 -13.36 -0.85 -18.08
CA ILE A 230 -12.21 -1.74 -17.88
C ILE A 230 -12.48 -2.68 -16.70
N ALA A 231 -13.05 -2.18 -15.61
CA ALA A 231 -13.47 -2.98 -14.45
C ALA A 231 -14.45 -4.10 -14.85
N THR A 232 -15.40 -3.81 -15.75
CA THR A 232 -16.31 -4.83 -16.27
C THR A 232 -15.58 -5.89 -17.09
N ALA A 233 -14.65 -5.48 -17.97
CA ALA A 233 -13.87 -6.40 -18.78
C ALA A 233 -12.98 -7.32 -17.91
N VAL A 234 -12.33 -6.77 -16.88
CA VAL A 234 -11.44 -7.54 -16.01
C VAL A 234 -12.22 -8.55 -15.14
N ARG A 235 -13.37 -8.14 -14.59
CA ARG A 235 -14.27 -9.07 -13.85
C ARG A 235 -14.78 -10.19 -14.74
N SER A 236 -15.09 -9.89 -16.00
CA SER A 236 -15.56 -10.88 -16.98
C SER A 236 -14.49 -11.93 -17.26
N ILE A 237 -13.25 -11.53 -17.54
CA ILE A 237 -12.17 -12.48 -17.83
C ILE A 237 -11.78 -13.30 -16.59
N ILE A 238 -11.81 -12.70 -15.38
CA ILE A 238 -11.59 -13.45 -14.13
C ILE A 238 -12.65 -14.55 -13.98
N CYS A 239 -13.93 -14.21 -14.20
CA CYS A 239 -15.00 -15.20 -14.19
C CYS A 239 -14.81 -16.28 -15.25
N GLN A 240 -14.37 -15.92 -16.45
CA GLN A 240 -14.11 -16.87 -17.53
C GLN A 240 -13.01 -17.86 -17.14
N LEU A 241 -11.85 -17.35 -16.69
CA LEU A 241 -10.71 -18.17 -16.25
C LEU A 241 -11.09 -19.15 -15.15
N LEU A 242 -11.94 -18.73 -14.21
CA LEU A 242 -12.31 -19.55 -13.05
C LEU A 242 -13.48 -20.51 -13.32
N PHE A 243 -14.40 -20.17 -14.23
CA PHE A 243 -15.72 -20.83 -14.27
C PHE A 243 -16.17 -21.40 -15.62
N GLU A 244 -15.52 -21.10 -16.74
CA GLU A 244 -15.88 -21.68 -18.05
C GLU A 244 -15.39 -23.13 -18.24
N GLY A 245 -14.64 -23.65 -17.28
CA GLY A 245 -14.20 -25.04 -17.24
C GLY A 245 -13.73 -25.44 -15.84
N THR A 246 -12.95 -26.52 -15.76
CA THR A 246 -12.10 -26.76 -14.59
C THR A 246 -10.82 -25.97 -14.80
N PRO A 247 -10.56 -24.92 -14.00
CA PRO A 247 -9.37 -24.09 -14.17
C PRO A 247 -8.10 -24.91 -13.94
N THR A 248 -7.12 -24.67 -14.78
CA THR A 248 -5.75 -25.11 -14.59
C THR A 248 -5.05 -24.27 -13.53
N GLN A 249 -3.93 -24.76 -12.99
CA GLN A 249 -3.13 -24.00 -12.02
C GLN A 249 -2.67 -22.65 -12.60
N GLN A 250 -2.31 -22.62 -13.89
CA GLN A 250 -1.92 -21.38 -14.56
C GLN A 250 -3.07 -20.39 -14.63
N GLU A 251 -4.30 -20.84 -14.90
CA GLU A 251 -5.48 -19.98 -14.91
C GLU A 251 -5.83 -19.47 -13.50
N TYR A 252 -5.63 -20.29 -12.47
CA TYR A 252 -5.70 -19.86 -11.06
C TYR A 252 -4.70 -18.76 -10.74
N ASP A 253 -3.43 -18.95 -11.07
CA ASP A 253 -2.40 -17.95 -10.78
C ASP A 253 -2.66 -16.66 -11.57
N THR A 254 -3.04 -16.78 -12.84
CA THR A 254 -3.39 -15.63 -13.70
C THR A 254 -4.60 -14.86 -13.18
N ALA A 255 -5.68 -15.55 -12.79
CA ALA A 255 -6.87 -14.92 -12.22
C ALA A 255 -6.56 -14.22 -10.89
N SER A 256 -5.71 -14.82 -10.06
CA SER A 256 -5.27 -14.23 -8.79
C SER A 256 -4.44 -12.97 -8.98
N GLU A 257 -3.46 -13.00 -9.90
CA GLU A 257 -2.62 -11.83 -10.20
C GLU A 257 -3.45 -10.67 -10.75
N LEU A 258 -4.39 -10.99 -11.65
CA LEU A 258 -5.30 -10.01 -12.23
C LEU A 258 -6.26 -9.42 -11.21
N LEU A 259 -6.81 -10.25 -10.32
CA LEU A 259 -7.67 -9.81 -9.24
C LEU A 259 -6.94 -8.90 -8.24
N GLN A 260 -5.68 -9.20 -7.94
CA GLN A 260 -4.86 -8.41 -7.03
C GLN A 260 -4.60 -6.99 -7.57
N GLU A 261 -4.25 -6.88 -8.85
CA GLU A 261 -4.02 -5.57 -9.47
C GLU A 261 -5.32 -4.79 -9.64
N TYR A 262 -6.39 -5.47 -10.08
CA TYR A 262 -7.71 -4.85 -10.16
C TYR A 262 -8.21 -4.35 -8.80
N LYS A 263 -8.02 -5.11 -7.71
CA LYS A 263 -8.36 -4.67 -6.36
C LYS A 263 -7.61 -3.39 -5.99
N SER A 264 -6.31 -3.35 -6.25
CA SER A 264 -5.48 -2.17 -5.95
C SER A 264 -5.96 -0.92 -6.69
N ASP A 265 -6.36 -1.06 -7.95
CA ASP A 265 -6.91 0.06 -8.71
C ASP A 265 -8.33 0.43 -8.22
N ALA A 266 -9.17 -0.55 -7.90
CA ALA A 266 -10.51 -0.30 -7.36
C ALA A 266 -10.47 0.44 -6.02
N ALA A 267 -9.49 0.13 -5.16
CA ALA A 267 -9.25 0.83 -3.91
C ALA A 267 -8.93 2.33 -4.09
N PHE A 268 -8.44 2.73 -5.27
CA PHE A 268 -8.12 4.12 -5.60
C PHE A 268 -9.18 4.83 -6.45
N TYR A 269 -9.77 4.14 -7.44
CA TYR A 269 -10.73 4.76 -8.36
C TYR A 269 -12.20 4.67 -7.91
N GLY A 270 -12.49 3.90 -6.87
CA GLY A 270 -13.84 3.72 -6.34
C GLY A 270 -14.12 2.24 -5.99
N PRO A 271 -14.12 1.87 -4.70
CA PRO A 271 -14.15 0.48 -4.28
C PRO A 271 -15.52 -0.19 -4.35
N TRP A 272 -16.61 0.59 -4.50
CA TRP A 272 -17.98 0.10 -4.32
C TRP A 272 -18.36 -1.07 -5.22
N ASP A 273 -18.13 -0.94 -6.53
CA ASP A 273 -18.47 -2.00 -7.49
C ASP A 273 -17.60 -3.25 -7.32
N TYR A 274 -16.37 -3.08 -6.84
CA TYR A 274 -15.50 -4.21 -6.49
C TYR A 274 -16.04 -4.92 -5.24
N ASN A 275 -16.40 -4.16 -4.20
CA ASN A 275 -16.91 -4.69 -2.93
C ASN A 275 -18.22 -5.47 -3.12
N ASP A 276 -19.11 -5.02 -4.00
CA ASP A 276 -20.31 -5.77 -4.34
C ASP A 276 -19.98 -7.05 -5.14
N TRP A 277 -19.15 -6.93 -6.17
CA TRP A 277 -18.83 -8.06 -7.05
C TRP A 277 -17.99 -9.15 -6.36
N ILE A 278 -17.06 -8.78 -5.48
CA ILE A 278 -16.18 -9.75 -4.81
C ILE A 278 -16.97 -10.69 -3.89
N VAL A 279 -18.11 -10.23 -3.37
CA VAL A 279 -19.09 -11.04 -2.62
C VAL A 279 -19.74 -12.08 -3.53
N GLU A 280 -20.16 -11.70 -4.74
CA GLU A 280 -20.69 -12.64 -5.73
C GLU A 280 -19.64 -13.67 -6.15
N LEU A 281 -18.39 -13.23 -6.36
CA LEU A 281 -17.28 -14.11 -6.71
C LEU A 281 -17.03 -15.13 -5.60
N ARG A 282 -16.99 -14.70 -4.33
CA ARG A 282 -16.88 -15.59 -3.17
C ARG A 282 -17.98 -16.65 -3.19
N ASP A 283 -19.24 -16.22 -3.28
CA ASP A 283 -20.38 -17.14 -3.17
C ASP A 283 -20.32 -18.21 -4.27
N ARG A 284 -19.94 -17.80 -5.49
CA ARG A 284 -19.76 -18.72 -6.62
C ARG A 284 -18.57 -19.68 -6.46
N LEU A 285 -17.45 -19.21 -5.90
CA LEU A 285 -16.30 -20.07 -5.58
C LEU A 285 -16.68 -21.15 -4.55
N LEU A 286 -17.40 -20.76 -3.50
CA LEU A 286 -17.82 -21.66 -2.43
C LEU A 286 -18.89 -22.65 -2.91
N GLU A 287 -19.86 -22.21 -3.71
CA GLU A 287 -20.87 -23.08 -4.33
C GLU A 287 -20.23 -24.17 -5.20
N ARG A 288 -19.14 -23.83 -5.91
CA ARG A 288 -18.37 -24.79 -6.73
C ARG A 288 -17.29 -25.55 -5.96
N ASN A 289 -17.22 -25.41 -4.63
CA ASN A 289 -16.24 -26.05 -3.76
C ASN A 289 -14.78 -25.77 -4.17
N MET A 290 -14.51 -24.57 -4.68
CA MET A 290 -13.17 -24.12 -5.11
C MET A 290 -12.36 -23.60 -3.91
N LEU A 291 -12.23 -24.43 -2.87
CA LEU A 291 -11.66 -24.05 -1.57
C LEU A 291 -10.17 -23.68 -1.63
N GLU A 292 -9.42 -24.24 -2.57
CA GLU A 292 -8.01 -23.91 -2.76
C GLU A 292 -7.83 -22.47 -3.22
N PHE A 293 -8.60 -22.03 -4.23
CA PHE A 293 -8.56 -20.64 -4.67
C PHE A 293 -9.06 -19.69 -3.57
N TRP A 294 -10.12 -20.08 -2.87
CA TRP A 294 -10.64 -19.32 -1.73
C TRP A 294 -9.58 -19.11 -0.64
N SER A 295 -8.97 -20.19 -0.13
CA SER A 295 -8.03 -20.11 0.99
C SER A 295 -6.67 -19.51 0.59
N GLU A 296 -6.06 -20.00 -0.49
CA GLU A 296 -4.68 -19.64 -0.85
C GLU A 296 -4.58 -18.34 -1.64
N LYS A 297 -5.65 -17.93 -2.35
CA LYS A 297 -5.65 -16.70 -3.14
C LYS A 297 -6.50 -15.61 -2.51
N ILE A 298 -7.79 -15.86 -2.24
CA ILE A 298 -8.65 -14.80 -1.70
C ILE A 298 -8.31 -14.46 -0.25
N VAL A 299 -8.32 -15.44 0.64
CA VAL A 299 -8.11 -15.22 2.08
C VAL A 299 -6.67 -14.81 2.34
N LYS A 300 -5.69 -15.63 1.92
CA LYS A 300 -4.28 -15.40 2.23
C LYS A 300 -3.70 -14.11 1.66
N LEU A 301 -4.17 -13.69 0.48
CA LEU A 301 -3.72 -12.44 -0.17
C LEU A 301 -4.65 -11.26 0.12
N GLU A 302 -5.62 -11.41 1.03
CA GLU A 302 -6.56 -10.34 1.41
C GLU A 302 -7.31 -9.75 0.20
N LEU A 303 -7.75 -10.57 -0.76
CA LEU A 303 -8.47 -10.12 -1.97
C LEU A 303 -9.99 -10.03 -1.78
N GLY A 304 -10.45 -9.81 -0.55
CA GLY A 304 -11.85 -9.46 -0.24
C GLY A 304 -12.11 -7.96 -0.37
N PRO A 305 -13.25 -7.47 0.14
CA PRO A 305 -13.64 -6.06 0.01
C PRO A 305 -12.53 -5.09 0.44
N CYS A 306 -12.39 -3.99 -0.30
CA CYS A 306 -11.54 -2.87 0.10
C CYS A 306 -12.09 -2.24 1.39
N CYS A 307 -11.18 -1.78 2.24
CA CYS A 307 -11.45 -1.16 3.53
C CYS A 307 -10.30 -0.21 3.92
N SER A 308 -10.31 0.33 5.13
CA SER A 308 -9.31 1.28 5.62
C SER A 308 -7.87 0.75 5.66
N ARG A 309 -7.68 -0.56 5.46
CA ARG A 309 -6.35 -1.19 5.34
C ARG A 309 -5.69 -0.98 3.98
N ASP A 310 -6.49 -0.74 2.93
CA ASP A 310 -6.02 -0.74 1.54
C ASP A 310 -6.58 0.40 0.67
N SER A 311 -7.47 1.24 1.21
CA SER A 311 -8.12 2.33 0.49
C SER A 311 -8.34 3.54 1.40
N ASP A 312 -8.12 4.73 0.85
CA ASP A 312 -8.36 6.05 1.47
C ASP A 312 -9.84 6.48 1.44
N PHE A 313 -10.72 5.69 0.83
CA PHE A 313 -12.17 5.88 0.88
C PHE A 313 -12.79 5.50 2.22
N PHE A 314 -12.02 4.88 3.12
CA PHE A 314 -12.49 4.35 4.39
C PHE A 314 -11.60 4.81 5.53
N ASP A 315 -12.24 5.16 6.64
CA ASP A 315 -11.58 5.54 7.87
C ASP A 315 -11.46 4.34 8.82
N ARG A 316 -10.70 4.51 9.91
CA ARG A 316 -10.52 3.45 10.91
C ARG A 316 -11.81 3.07 11.64
N ASP A 317 -12.78 3.99 11.66
CA ASP A 317 -14.10 3.77 12.27
C ASP A 317 -15.03 2.94 11.38
N ASP A 318 -14.70 2.78 10.09
CA ASP A 318 -15.47 1.95 9.17
C ASP A 318 -15.30 0.46 9.49
N SER A 319 -16.39 -0.28 9.33
CA SER A 319 -16.40 -1.72 9.61
C SER A 319 -15.45 -2.48 8.68
N ILE A 320 -14.51 -3.21 9.27
CA ILE A 320 -13.62 -4.11 8.52
C ILE A 320 -14.40 -5.38 8.08
N PRO A 321 -14.24 -5.87 6.83
CA PRO A 321 -15.05 -6.95 6.25
C PRO A 321 -14.67 -8.35 6.76
N VAL A 322 -14.60 -8.57 8.08
CA VAL A 322 -14.22 -9.86 8.68
C VAL A 322 -15.17 -10.99 8.27
N GLU A 323 -16.48 -10.72 8.25
CA GLU A 323 -17.51 -11.71 7.87
C GLU A 323 -17.41 -12.19 6.42
N PHE A 324 -16.76 -11.42 5.54
CA PHE A 324 -16.51 -11.87 4.18
C PHE A 324 -15.63 -13.13 4.16
N TYR A 325 -14.60 -13.17 5.00
CA TYR A 325 -13.60 -14.23 5.04
C TYR A 325 -14.00 -15.42 5.93
N ASN A 326 -14.95 -15.24 6.84
CA ASN A 326 -15.49 -16.27 7.75
C ASN A 326 -16.43 -17.26 7.03
N ARG A 327 -15.90 -17.91 5.99
CA ARG A 327 -16.59 -18.85 5.10
C ARG A 327 -15.62 -19.94 4.62
N GLY A 328 -16.15 -21.08 4.19
CA GLY A 328 -15.31 -22.16 3.61
C GLY A 328 -14.28 -22.77 4.57
N GLY A 329 -14.49 -22.64 5.88
CA GLY A 329 -13.53 -23.09 6.91
C GLY A 329 -12.36 -22.12 7.16
N CYS A 330 -12.35 -20.95 6.53
CA CYS A 330 -11.36 -19.90 6.74
C CYS A 330 -11.87 -18.83 7.71
N THR A 331 -10.93 -18.02 8.19
CA THR A 331 -11.17 -16.78 8.94
C THR A 331 -10.44 -15.63 8.25
N ALA A 332 -10.82 -14.39 8.57
CA ALA A 332 -10.06 -13.23 8.12
C ALA A 332 -8.58 -13.34 8.57
N PRO A 333 -7.62 -12.94 7.71
CA PRO A 333 -6.19 -12.97 8.03
C PRO A 333 -5.73 -11.75 8.86
N PHE A 334 -6.68 -10.97 9.36
CA PHE A 334 -6.47 -9.77 10.17
C PHE A 334 -7.47 -9.76 11.33
N ASP A 335 -7.07 -9.13 12.44
CA ASP A 335 -7.91 -9.04 13.63
C ASP A 335 -9.04 -8.02 13.46
N PRO A 336 -10.24 -8.28 14.00
CA PRO A 336 -11.28 -7.27 14.08
C PRO A 336 -10.79 -6.09 14.94
N PRO A 337 -11.18 -4.85 14.62
CA PRO A 337 -10.84 -3.71 15.45
C PRO A 337 -11.45 -3.90 16.84
N VAL A 338 -10.64 -3.65 17.88
CA VAL A 338 -11.08 -3.73 19.27
C VAL A 338 -12.04 -2.57 19.51
N VAL A 339 -13.34 -2.83 19.51
CA VAL A 339 -14.32 -1.84 19.96
C VAL A 339 -14.16 -1.72 21.47
N GLU A 340 -13.48 -0.66 21.93
CA GLU A 340 -13.53 -0.26 23.33
C GLU A 340 -15.00 0.02 23.66
N GLN A 341 -15.60 -0.84 24.48
CA GLN A 341 -16.91 -0.55 25.06
C GLN A 341 -16.70 0.52 26.14
N ASP A 342 -17.17 1.74 25.87
CA ASP A 342 -17.30 2.82 26.86
C ASP A 342 -18.05 2.38 28.14
#